data_AF-A0A843UNQ9-F1
#
_entry.id   AF-A0A843UNQ9-F1
#
_cell.length_a   1.000
_cell.length_b   1.000
_cell.length_c   1.000
_cell.angle_alpha   90.00
_cell.angle_beta   90.00
_cell.angle_gamma   90.00
#
_symmetry.space_group_name_H-M   'P 1'
#
loop_
_entity.id
_entity.type
_entity.pdbx_description
1 polymer ?
#
loop_
_entity_poly.entity_id
_entity_poly.type
_entity_poly.pdbx_seq_one_letter_code
_entity_poly.pdbx_strand_id
1 'polypeptide(L)'
;MASRGRRGGVPTHDGEQRRDEPRREEQTEQQAPTPQGLVLPPPPPVDYGVFMQGLVQAMQMQAHTQAALQAQIEAQDGAIDVAWDEFVRLFRAKFVPEHIQDRMEQEFLSLTQGSKTVLEYEATFIELSKYAPP
;
A
#
# COMPACT_ATOMS: atom_id res chain seq x y z
N MET A 1 29.40 69.89 -57.54
CA MET A 1 30.24 68.79 -58.06
C MET A 1 30.24 67.66 -57.04
N ALA A 2 30.15 66.41 -57.52
CA ALA A 2 30.00 65.16 -56.76
C ALA A 2 28.66 65.02 -56.01
N SER A 3 28.01 63.87 -55.90
CA SER A 3 28.12 62.58 -56.60
C SER A 3 26.83 61.81 -56.30
N ARG A 4 26.43 60.95 -57.23
CA ARG A 4 25.24 60.09 -57.22
C ARG A 4 25.05 59.29 -55.92
N GLY A 5 23.82 59.24 -55.42
CA GLY A 5 23.31 58.23 -54.48
C GLY A 5 22.04 57.59 -55.03
N ARG A 6 22.06 56.27 -55.24
CA ARG A 6 21.03 55.41 -55.89
C ARG A 6 19.74 55.36 -55.04
N ARG A 7 18.55 55.38 -55.67
CA ARG A 7 17.66 54.20 -55.90
C ARG A 7 17.76 53.20 -54.75
N GLY A 8 16.74 52.90 -53.96
CA GLY A 8 15.31 53.02 -54.13
C GLY A 8 14.75 51.80 -53.39
N GLY A 9 13.87 52.01 -52.42
CA GLY A 9 13.35 50.93 -51.59
C GLY A 9 11.91 51.23 -51.20
N VAL A 10 11.02 50.31 -51.55
CA VAL A 10 9.75 50.05 -50.86
C VAL A 10 9.54 48.51 -50.91
N PRO A 11 8.72 47.91 -50.03
CA PRO A 11 9.12 46.91 -49.06
C PRO A 11 8.64 45.52 -49.48
N THR A 12 8.89 44.46 -48.69
CA THR A 12 7.93 43.41 -48.29
C THR A 12 8.66 42.38 -47.40
N HIS A 13 7.87 41.78 -46.53
CA HIS A 13 8.11 41.01 -45.31
C HIS A 13 8.72 39.61 -45.52
N ASP A 14 9.12 39.02 -44.39
CA ASP A 14 9.31 37.59 -44.07
C ASP A 14 10.64 36.88 -44.38
N GLY A 15 11.10 36.13 -43.35
CA GLY A 15 11.84 34.88 -43.57
C GLY A 15 13.14 34.71 -42.78
N GLU A 16 13.01 34.16 -41.56
CA GLU A 16 13.91 33.17 -40.95
C GLU A 16 15.40 33.48 -40.68
N GLN A 17 15.67 33.65 -39.37
CA GLN A 17 16.61 32.85 -38.57
C GLN A 17 17.98 32.54 -39.18
N ARG A 18 19.00 33.26 -38.70
CA ARG A 18 20.32 32.66 -38.48
C ARG A 18 20.88 33.09 -37.12
N ARG A 19 20.94 32.10 -36.23
CA ARG A 19 21.79 31.93 -35.06
C ARG A 19 22.76 33.08 -34.76
N ASP A 20 22.53 33.72 -33.62
CA ASP A 20 23.56 34.44 -32.88
C ASP A 20 24.65 33.46 -32.44
N GLU A 21 25.89 33.76 -32.81
CA GLU A 21 27.10 33.09 -32.40
C GLU A 21 27.75 33.94 -31.29
N PRO A 22 27.74 33.52 -30.00
CA PRO A 22 28.45 34.26 -28.98
C PRO A 22 29.93 33.85 -28.99
N ARG A 23 30.73 34.78 -29.52
CA ARG A 23 32.01 35.28 -29.02
C ARG A 23 32.86 34.28 -28.18
N ARG A 24 33.99 33.90 -28.79
CA ARG A 24 35.23 33.45 -28.16
C ARG A 24 35.45 34.07 -26.77
N GLU A 25 35.31 33.26 -25.73
CA GLU A 25 36.15 33.33 -24.54
C GLU A 25 37.16 32.20 -24.66
N GLU A 26 38.32 32.57 -25.18
CA GLU A 26 39.51 31.76 -25.20
C GLU A 26 40.13 31.80 -23.80
N GLN A 27 40.54 30.63 -23.30
CA GLN A 27 41.49 30.42 -22.18
C GLN A 27 41.01 30.66 -20.74
N THR A 28 40.47 29.60 -20.14
CA THR A 28 41.15 29.04 -18.97
C THR A 28 41.34 27.55 -19.20
N GLU A 29 42.58 27.20 -19.49
CA GLU A 29 43.06 25.84 -19.70
C GLU A 29 42.95 25.04 -18.40
N GLN A 30 41.79 24.44 -18.15
CA GLN A 30 41.69 23.23 -17.36
C GLN A 30 41.08 22.17 -18.26
N GLN A 31 41.99 21.46 -18.92
CA GLN A 31 41.68 20.27 -19.69
C GLN A 31 40.90 19.30 -18.80
N ALA A 32 39.62 19.10 -19.12
CA ALA A 32 38.83 18.03 -18.50
C ALA A 32 39.55 16.70 -18.80
N PRO A 33 39.68 15.79 -17.83
CA PRO A 33 40.26 14.48 -18.11
C PRO A 33 39.46 13.82 -19.23
N THR A 34 40.17 13.31 -20.23
CA THR A 34 39.60 12.54 -21.35
C THR A 34 38.65 11.46 -20.80
N PRO A 35 37.43 11.25 -21.38
CA PRO A 35 36.57 10.18 -20.95
C PRO A 35 37.25 8.84 -21.27
N GLN A 36 37.93 8.27 -20.27
CA GLN A 36 38.43 6.91 -20.37
C GLN A 36 37.20 5.99 -20.34
N GLY A 37 37.03 5.21 -21.40
CA GLY A 37 35.98 4.20 -21.49
C GLY A 37 35.95 3.35 -20.22
N LEU A 38 34.74 3.06 -19.75
CA LEU A 38 34.43 2.40 -18.48
C LEU A 38 35.10 1.02 -18.38
N VAL A 39 36.37 0.97 -17.99
CA VAL A 39 37.05 -0.27 -17.61
C VAL A 39 36.70 -0.52 -16.15
N LEU A 40 35.74 -1.43 -15.93
CA LEU A 40 35.51 -2.02 -14.61
C LEU A 40 36.83 -2.65 -14.14
N PRO A 41 37.32 -2.33 -12.94
CA PRO A 41 38.46 -3.04 -12.37
C PRO A 41 38.13 -4.54 -12.33
N PRO A 42 39.10 -5.44 -12.58
CA PRO A 42 38.85 -6.87 -12.42
C PRO A 42 38.33 -7.12 -11.00
N PRO A 43 37.28 -7.94 -10.81
CA PRO A 43 36.81 -8.24 -9.47
C PRO A 43 37.99 -8.80 -8.65
N PRO A 44 38.09 -8.45 -7.36
CA PRO A 44 39.03 -9.15 -6.48
C PRO A 44 38.79 -10.66 -6.59
N PRO A 45 39.76 -11.53 -6.29
CA PRO A 45 39.49 -12.97 -6.19
C PRO A 45 38.44 -13.18 -5.10
N VAL A 46 37.16 -13.19 -5.50
CA VAL A 46 36.03 -13.44 -4.61
C VAL A 46 36.10 -14.93 -4.33
N ASP A 47 36.30 -15.32 -3.07
CA ASP A 47 35.91 -16.66 -2.67
C ASP A 47 34.38 -16.70 -2.72
N TYR A 48 33.87 -17.04 -3.91
CA TYR A 48 32.45 -17.13 -4.18
C TYR A 48 31.77 -18.09 -3.20
N GLY A 49 32.50 -19.06 -2.63
CA GLY A 49 31.98 -19.93 -1.56
C GLY A 49 31.63 -19.14 -0.30
N VAL A 50 32.52 -18.27 0.15
CA VAL A 50 32.31 -17.41 1.34
C VAL A 50 31.25 -16.34 1.07
N PHE A 51 31.27 -15.70 -0.11
CA PHE A 51 30.28 -14.70 -0.47
C PHE A 51 28.85 -15.29 -0.55
N MET A 52 28.70 -16.44 -1.22
CA MET A 52 27.40 -17.12 -1.32
C MET A 52 26.93 -17.66 0.04
N GLN A 53 27.84 -18.09 0.92
CA GLN A 53 27.46 -18.47 2.29
C GLN A 53 26.86 -17.28 3.06
N GLY A 54 27.42 -16.08 2.91
CA GLY A 54 26.85 -14.86 3.51
C GLY A 54 25.45 -14.55 2.99
N LEU A 55 25.22 -14.71 1.68
CA LEU A 55 23.88 -14.53 1.08
C LEU A 55 22.89 -15.60 1.57
N VAL A 56 23.31 -16.86 1.65
CA VAL A 56 22.48 -17.95 2.18
C VAL A 56 22.13 -17.71 3.65
N GLN A 57 23.07 -17.25 4.46
CA GLN A 57 22.82 -16.91 5.86
C GLN A 57 21.88 -15.71 6.00
N ALA A 58 22.04 -14.67 5.19
CA ALA A 58 21.12 -13.54 5.19
C ALA A 58 19.70 -13.96 4.82
N MET A 59 19.54 -14.82 3.81
CA MET A 59 18.24 -15.37 3.41
C MET A 59 17.65 -16.28 4.48
N GLN A 60 18.45 -17.13 5.11
CA GLN A 60 17.99 -17.97 6.23
C GLN A 60 17.55 -17.11 7.40
N MET A 61 18.31 -16.06 7.75
CA MET A 61 17.94 -15.13 8.81
C MET A 61 16.64 -14.40 8.48
N GLN A 62 16.47 -13.95 7.22
CA GLN A 62 15.23 -13.34 6.76
C GLN A 62 14.06 -14.33 6.82
N ALA A 63 14.25 -15.58 6.38
CA ALA A 63 13.22 -16.63 6.41
C ALA A 63 12.82 -16.99 7.84
N HIS A 64 13.78 -17.15 8.76
CA HIS A 64 13.51 -17.39 10.17
C HIS A 64 12.77 -16.22 10.82
N THR A 65 13.20 -14.99 10.56
CA THR A 65 12.54 -13.80 11.10
C THR A 65 11.11 -13.68 10.55
N GLN A 66 10.92 -13.96 9.26
CA GLN A 66 9.59 -13.98 8.66
C GLN A 66 8.70 -15.08 9.26
N ALA A 67 9.21 -16.30 9.41
CA ALA A 67 8.47 -17.41 10.00
C ALA A 67 8.08 -17.14 11.46
N ALA A 68 8.97 -16.52 12.25
CA ALA A 68 8.66 -16.14 13.63
C ALA A 68 7.56 -15.08 13.72
N LEU A 69 7.61 -14.05 12.86
CA LEU A 69 6.56 -13.04 12.80
C LEU A 69 5.22 -13.63 12.38
N GLN A 70 5.22 -14.54 11.40
CA GLN A 70 4.02 -15.21 10.92
C GLN A 70 3.41 -16.10 12.01
N ALA A 71 4.22 -16.92 12.69
CA ALA A 71 3.76 -17.75 13.80
C ALA A 71 3.19 -16.93 14.96
N GLN A 72 3.73 -15.73 15.20
CA GLN A 72 3.20 -14.82 16.22
C GLN A 72 1.83 -14.27 15.84
N ILE A 73 1.58 -13.95 14.56
CA ILE A 73 0.26 -13.52 14.07
C ILE A 73 -0.75 -14.67 14.22
N GLU A 74 -0.38 -15.88 13.78
CA GLU A 74 -1.24 -17.07 13.89
C GLU A 74 -1.55 -17.44 15.34
N ALA A 75 -0.59 -17.29 16.25
CA ALA A 75 -0.79 -17.50 17.68
C ALA A 75 -1.73 -16.44 18.30
N GLN A 76 -1.77 -15.24 17.74
CA GLN A 76 -2.66 -14.18 18.20
C GLN A 76 -4.10 -14.37 17.73
N ASP A 77 -4.33 -14.97 16.55
CA ASP A 77 -5.70 -15.24 16.05
C ASP A 77 -6.51 -16.10 17.03
N GLY A 78 -5.92 -17.18 17.56
CA GLY A 78 -6.59 -17.99 18.58
C GLY A 78 -6.81 -17.26 19.92
N ALA A 79 -5.97 -16.27 20.24
CA ALA A 79 -6.15 -15.43 21.43
C ALA A 79 -7.23 -14.37 21.23
N ILE A 80 -7.41 -13.86 20.00
CA ILE A 80 -8.46 -12.89 19.64
C ILE A 80 -9.84 -13.53 19.77
N ASP A 81 -10.02 -14.77 19.30
CA ASP A 81 -11.30 -15.47 19.40
C ASP A 81 -11.73 -15.67 20.87
N VAL A 82 -10.81 -16.14 21.72
CA VAL A 82 -11.08 -16.30 23.17
C VAL A 82 -11.40 -14.95 23.84
N ALA A 83 -10.69 -13.89 23.45
CA ALA A 83 -10.95 -12.54 23.98
C ALA A 83 -12.31 -11.99 23.51
N TRP A 84 -12.72 -12.29 22.28
CA TRP A 84 -14.01 -11.88 21.74
C TRP A 84 -15.16 -12.59 22.42
N ASP A 85 -15.07 -13.91 22.64
CA ASP A 85 -16.07 -14.67 23.37
C ASP A 85 -16.26 -14.15 24.81
N GLU A 86 -15.15 -13.86 25.50
CA GLU A 86 -15.20 -13.28 26.83
C GLU A 86 -15.78 -11.86 26.83
N PHE A 87 -15.45 -11.05 25.83
CA PHE A 87 -16.07 -9.74 25.63
C PHE A 87 -17.60 -9.87 25.45
N VAL A 88 -18.06 -10.77 24.57
CA VAL A 88 -19.49 -10.99 24.32
C VAL A 88 -20.20 -11.45 25.60
N ARG A 89 -19.58 -12.35 26.37
CA ARG A 89 -20.12 -12.84 27.65
C ARG A 89 -20.29 -11.69 28.65
N LEU A 90 -19.23 -10.90 28.86
CA LEU A 90 -19.25 -9.76 29.79
C LEU A 90 -20.22 -8.66 29.33
N PHE A 91 -20.26 -8.39 28.02
CA PHE A 91 -21.17 -7.43 27.43
C PHE A 91 -22.63 -7.84 27.65
N ARG A 92 -22.98 -9.10 27.34
CA ARG A 92 -24.34 -9.63 27.56
C ARG A 92 -24.73 -9.56 29.03
N ALA A 93 -23.85 -9.98 29.95
CA ALA A 93 -24.13 -9.92 31.39
C ALA A 93 -24.38 -8.49 31.89
N LYS A 94 -23.69 -7.49 31.33
CA LYS A 94 -23.81 -6.09 31.75
C LYS A 94 -25.01 -5.37 31.14
N PHE A 95 -25.31 -5.63 29.87
CA PHE A 95 -26.26 -4.85 29.09
C PHE A 95 -27.57 -5.59 28.81
N VAL A 96 -27.65 -6.90 29.04
CA VAL A 96 -28.85 -7.70 28.88
C VAL A 96 -29.21 -8.31 30.24
N PRO A 97 -29.94 -7.57 31.09
CA PRO A 97 -30.42 -8.08 32.36
C PRO A 97 -31.20 -9.39 32.20
N GLU A 98 -31.11 -10.28 33.18
CA GLU A 98 -31.76 -11.60 33.18
C GLU A 98 -33.26 -11.52 32.86
N HIS A 99 -34.00 -10.59 33.47
CA HIS A 99 -35.42 -10.39 33.20
C HIS A 99 -35.76 -10.03 31.73
N ILE A 100 -34.82 -9.43 31.00
CA ILE A 100 -35.00 -9.17 29.56
C ILE A 100 -34.81 -10.46 28.77
N GLN A 101 -33.85 -11.30 29.16
CA GLN A 101 -33.64 -12.61 28.53
C GLN A 101 -34.85 -13.51 28.76
N ASP A 102 -35.34 -13.60 29.99
CA ASP A 102 -36.54 -14.38 30.34
C ASP A 102 -37.76 -13.93 29.52
N ARG A 103 -37.92 -12.62 29.33
CA ARG A 103 -39.01 -12.08 28.50
C ARG A 103 -38.85 -12.48 27.04
N MET A 104 -37.65 -12.38 26.47
CA MET A 104 -37.39 -12.77 25.08
C MET A 104 -37.56 -14.29 24.89
N GLU A 105 -37.18 -15.10 25.87
CA GLU A 105 -37.43 -16.55 25.89
C GLU A 105 -38.93 -16.84 25.91
N GLN A 106 -39.70 -16.20 26.80
CA GLN A 106 -41.16 -16.36 26.83
C GLN A 106 -41.82 -15.92 25.52
N GLU A 107 -41.33 -14.85 24.92
CA GLU A 107 -41.79 -14.39 23.61
C GLU A 107 -41.47 -15.41 22.51
N PHE A 108 -40.29 -16.04 22.56
CA PHE A 108 -39.92 -17.12 21.65
C PHE A 108 -40.82 -18.35 21.81
N LEU A 109 -41.04 -18.79 23.05
CA LEU A 109 -41.86 -19.97 23.36
C LEU A 109 -43.34 -19.77 23.03
N SER A 110 -43.83 -18.52 23.09
CA SER A 110 -45.19 -18.16 22.69
C SER A 110 -45.28 -17.69 21.23
N LEU A 111 -44.18 -17.67 20.48
CA LEU A 111 -44.14 -17.21 19.11
C LEU A 111 -44.99 -18.14 18.24
N THR A 112 -46.04 -17.58 17.66
CA THR A 112 -46.87 -18.25 16.66
C THR A 112 -46.94 -17.36 15.43
N GLN A 113 -47.09 -17.97 14.25
CA GLN A 113 -47.22 -17.21 13.01
C GLN A 113 -48.43 -16.28 13.06
N GLY A 114 -49.57 -16.75 13.55
CA GLY A 114 -50.79 -15.96 13.70
C GLY A 114 -51.17 -15.28 12.39
N SER A 115 -51.25 -13.94 12.41
CA SER A 115 -51.52 -13.10 11.25
C SER A 115 -50.27 -12.60 10.51
N LYS A 116 -49.06 -12.98 10.95
CA LYS A 116 -47.80 -12.55 10.33
C LYS A 116 -47.59 -13.25 9.00
N THR A 117 -47.01 -12.55 8.04
CA THR A 117 -46.50 -13.20 6.83
C THR A 117 -45.35 -14.15 7.18
N VAL A 118 -45.05 -15.09 6.28
CA VAL A 118 -43.94 -16.05 6.49
C VAL A 118 -42.62 -15.32 6.71
N LEU A 119 -42.37 -14.24 5.97
CA LEU A 119 -41.14 -13.44 6.08
C LEU A 119 -41.03 -12.71 7.43
N GLU A 120 -42.12 -12.12 7.91
CA GLU A 120 -42.15 -11.44 9.22
C GLU A 120 -41.99 -12.43 10.38
N TYR A 121 -42.63 -13.59 10.27
CA TYR A 121 -42.47 -14.66 11.23
C TYR A 121 -41.03 -15.17 11.27
N GLU A 122 -40.43 -15.43 10.11
CA GLU A 122 -39.04 -15.87 10.00
C GLU A 122 -38.07 -14.86 10.63
N ALA A 123 -38.22 -13.58 10.32
CA ALA A 123 -37.40 -12.53 10.92
C ALA A 123 -37.52 -12.51 12.46
N THR A 124 -38.76 -12.61 12.97
CA THR A 124 -39.02 -12.64 14.41
C THR A 124 -38.46 -13.92 15.06
N PHE A 125 -38.56 -15.05 14.37
CA PHE A 125 -38.03 -16.33 14.82
C PHE A 125 -36.50 -16.31 14.92
N ILE A 126 -35.81 -15.81 13.89
CA ILE A 126 -34.34 -15.67 13.89
C ILE A 126 -33.90 -14.77 15.05
N GLU A 127 -34.59 -13.64 15.24
CA GLU A 127 -34.28 -12.75 16.34
C GLU A 127 -34.46 -13.44 17.69
N LEU A 128 -35.62 -14.03 17.97
CA LEU A 128 -35.90 -14.59 19.29
C LEU A 128 -35.16 -15.91 19.56
N SER A 129 -34.76 -16.65 18.51
CA SER A 129 -34.02 -17.93 18.64
C SER A 129 -32.69 -17.80 19.37
N LYS A 130 -32.09 -16.61 19.39
CA LYS A 130 -30.83 -16.34 20.11
C LYS A 130 -30.98 -16.46 21.64
N TYR A 131 -32.21 -16.48 22.14
CA TYR A 131 -32.56 -16.60 23.57
C TYR A 131 -33.26 -17.94 23.88
N ALA A 132 -33.26 -18.89 22.94
CA ALA A 132 -33.84 -20.20 23.19
C ALA A 132 -33.03 -20.95 24.27
N PRO A 133 -33.72 -21.65 25.20
CA PRO A 133 -33.05 -22.52 26.15
C PRO A 133 -32.36 -23.68 25.40
N PRO A 134 -31.21 -24.17 25.91
CA PRO A 134 -30.43 -25.25 25.28
C PRO A 134 -31.12 -26.62 25.30
#